data_AF-A0A413TYK2-F1
#
_entry.id   AF-A0A413TYK2-F1
#
_cell.length_a   1.000
_cell.length_b   1.000
_cell.length_c   1.000
_cell.angle_alpha   90.00
_cell.angle_beta   90.00
_cell.angle_gamma   90.00
#
_symmetry.space_group_name_H-M   'P 1'
#
loop_
_entity.id
_entity.type
_entity.pdbx_description
1 polymer ?
#
loop_
_entity_poly.entity_id
_entity_poly.type
_entity_poly.pdbx_seq_one_letter_code
_entity_poly.pdbx_strand_id
1 'polypeptide(L)'
;MILQKEFNESGYKDILVGKIASEYGIDLADIFELDQKPEELLSIFISEQRDELFFILDGDLMEINYLCDSWDDRIRVFTIINRNSKAIHKLMYNIVQLIVYSGNTPDKSREGNLLISRKIIIKGDMTKKNQIIIDDDEVIELPFHMIPVDAFAPDAEQMEQLSQLLPKDESLLELMEKKQKKVNRKEKEGVLDKSFEVQDYEKIREWLEK
;
A
#
# COMPACT_ATOMS: atom_id res chain seq x y z
N MET A 1 6.55 5.75 -15.46
CA MET A 1 5.79 4.47 -15.44
C MET A 1 4.40 4.63 -16.07
N ILE A 2 3.74 3.57 -16.58
CA ILE A 2 2.32 3.62 -17.01
C ILE A 2 1.44 3.07 -15.89
N LEU A 3 0.52 3.87 -15.36
CA LEU A 3 -0.31 3.52 -14.18
C LEU A 3 -1.13 2.24 -14.40
N GLN A 4 -1.85 2.16 -15.51
CA GLN A 4 -2.71 1.00 -15.80
C GLN A 4 -1.90 -0.28 -15.94
N LYS A 5 -0.66 -0.18 -16.43
CA LYS A 5 0.23 -1.33 -16.55
C LYS A 5 0.66 -1.82 -15.17
N GLU A 6 1.03 -0.90 -14.29
CA GLU A 6 1.42 -1.22 -12.90
C GLU A 6 0.29 -1.94 -12.15
N PHE A 7 -0.96 -1.43 -12.24
CA PHE A 7 -2.10 -2.12 -11.64
C PHE A 7 -2.25 -3.57 -12.14
N ASN A 8 -2.13 -3.78 -13.45
CA ASN A 8 -2.26 -5.13 -14.02
C ASN A 8 -1.11 -6.06 -13.59
N GLU A 9 0.13 -5.56 -13.55
CA GLU A 9 1.31 -6.33 -13.12
C GLU A 9 1.25 -6.66 -11.61
N SER A 10 0.63 -5.79 -10.81
CA SER A 10 0.42 -5.98 -9.37
C SER A 10 -0.86 -6.77 -9.02
N GLY A 11 -1.53 -7.38 -10.01
CA GLY A 11 -2.66 -8.27 -9.77
C GLY A 11 -3.99 -7.56 -9.50
N TYR A 12 -4.18 -6.37 -10.06
CA TYR A 12 -5.47 -5.67 -10.07
C TYR A 12 -6.13 -5.78 -11.45
N LYS A 13 -7.47 -5.72 -11.48
CA LYS A 13 -8.26 -5.78 -12.72
C LYS A 13 -9.21 -4.60 -12.82
N ASP A 14 -9.27 -3.98 -14.00
CA ASP A 14 -10.22 -2.91 -14.28
C ASP A 14 -11.63 -3.49 -14.44
N ILE A 15 -12.52 -3.21 -13.49
CA ILE A 15 -13.88 -3.75 -13.47
C ILE A 15 -14.81 -3.02 -14.44
N LEU A 16 -14.39 -1.88 -15.01
CA LEU A 16 -15.14 -1.19 -16.07
C LEU A 16 -15.04 -1.92 -17.43
N VAL A 17 -14.12 -2.88 -17.56
CA VAL A 17 -13.89 -3.61 -18.81
C VAL A 17 -14.72 -4.88 -18.86
N GLY A 18 -15.56 -5.00 -19.90
CA GLY A 18 -16.30 -6.23 -20.21
C GLY A 18 -17.29 -6.64 -19.12
N LYS A 19 -17.19 -7.89 -18.63
CA LYS A 19 -18.06 -8.46 -17.59
C LYS A 19 -17.36 -8.66 -16.24
N ILE A 20 -16.19 -8.05 -16.07
CA ILE A 20 -15.34 -8.26 -14.89
C ILE A 20 -16.08 -7.87 -13.60
N ALA A 21 -16.77 -6.73 -13.56
CA ALA A 21 -17.56 -6.35 -12.38
C ALA A 21 -18.50 -7.48 -11.88
N SER A 22 -19.22 -8.12 -12.81
CA SER A 22 -20.14 -9.21 -12.48
C SER A 22 -19.44 -10.47 -11.96
N GLU A 23 -18.23 -10.79 -12.44
CA GLU A 23 -17.41 -11.91 -11.93
C GLU A 23 -16.98 -11.70 -10.47
N TYR A 24 -16.88 -10.43 -10.06
CA TYR A 24 -16.58 -10.02 -8.69
C TYR A 24 -17.85 -9.77 -7.86
N GLY A 25 -19.04 -9.93 -8.45
CA GLY A 25 -20.33 -9.73 -7.79
C GLY A 25 -20.63 -8.27 -7.49
N ILE A 26 -20.10 -7.35 -8.30
CA ILE A 26 -20.32 -5.90 -8.22
C ILE A 26 -21.29 -5.51 -9.34
N ASP A 27 -22.35 -4.80 -8.98
CA ASP A 27 -23.19 -4.10 -9.94
C ASP A 27 -22.68 -2.66 -10.10
N LEU A 28 -22.26 -2.30 -11.32
CA LEU A 28 -21.78 -0.96 -11.60
C LEU A 28 -22.89 0.09 -11.47
N ALA A 29 -24.16 -0.33 -11.62
CA ALA A 29 -25.32 0.54 -11.43
C ALA A 29 -25.42 1.08 -10.00
N ASP A 30 -24.80 0.41 -9.02
CA ASP A 30 -24.75 0.87 -7.63
C ASP A 30 -23.74 2.02 -7.41
N ILE A 31 -22.88 2.30 -8.40
CA ILE A 31 -21.83 3.33 -8.35
C ILE A 31 -22.22 4.54 -9.20
N PHE A 32 -22.71 4.29 -10.41
CA PHE A 32 -23.19 5.30 -11.36
C PHE A 32 -24.24 4.69 -12.30
N GLU A 33 -25.09 5.53 -12.89
CA GLU A 33 -26.06 5.04 -13.87
C GLU A 33 -25.32 4.47 -15.10
N LEU A 34 -25.66 3.25 -15.53
CA LEU A 34 -24.89 2.48 -16.53
C LEU A 34 -24.62 3.24 -17.84
N ASP A 35 -25.54 4.11 -18.27
CA ASP A 35 -25.42 4.92 -19.48
C ASP A 35 -24.81 6.32 -19.24
N GLN A 36 -24.51 6.66 -17.99
CA GLN A 36 -23.96 7.94 -17.55
C GLN A 36 -22.75 7.74 -16.66
N LYS A 37 -21.71 7.10 -17.21
CA LYS A 37 -20.40 7.07 -16.55
C LYS A 37 -19.91 8.51 -16.33
N PRO A 38 -19.60 8.93 -15.09
CA PRO A 38 -19.07 10.25 -14.84
C PRO A 38 -17.75 10.46 -15.59
N GLU A 39 -17.55 11.65 -16.15
CA GLU A 39 -16.39 11.95 -17.01
C GLU A 39 -15.07 11.90 -16.23
N GLU A 40 -15.13 12.27 -14.95
CA GLU A 40 -14.02 12.25 -14.02
C GLU A 40 -13.63 10.84 -13.58
N LEU A 41 -14.50 9.84 -13.74
CA LEU A 41 -14.13 8.46 -13.46
C LEU A 41 -13.30 7.92 -14.61
N LEU A 42 -12.03 7.60 -14.36
CA LEU A 42 -11.14 7.03 -15.38
C LEU A 42 -11.31 5.52 -15.44
N SER A 43 -11.01 4.84 -14.32
CA SER A 43 -11.07 3.39 -14.15
C SER A 43 -11.45 3.00 -12.73
N ILE A 44 -11.90 1.75 -12.54
CA ILE A 44 -12.06 1.16 -11.21
C ILE A 44 -11.28 -0.14 -11.17
N PHE A 45 -10.29 -0.25 -10.29
CA PHE A 45 -9.47 -1.45 -10.15
C PHE A 45 -9.80 -2.21 -8.87
N ILE A 46 -9.97 -3.53 -8.99
CA ILE A 46 -10.14 -4.42 -7.84
C ILE A 46 -8.94 -5.37 -7.73
N SER A 47 -8.47 -5.60 -6.50
CA SER A 47 -7.43 -6.61 -6.26
C SER A 47 -7.93 -8.02 -6.58
N GLU A 48 -7.05 -8.91 -7.03
CA GLU A 48 -7.38 -10.32 -7.21
C GLU A 48 -7.86 -10.99 -5.92
N GLN A 49 -7.37 -10.53 -4.77
CA GLN A 49 -7.74 -11.01 -3.44
C GLN A 49 -9.10 -10.48 -2.96
N ARG A 50 -9.70 -9.54 -3.70
CA ARG A 50 -11.01 -8.92 -3.42
C ARG A 50 -11.06 -8.22 -2.07
N ASP A 51 -9.98 -7.57 -1.72
CA ASP A 51 -9.76 -6.90 -0.44
C ASP A 51 -9.39 -5.42 -0.58
N GLU A 52 -9.19 -4.92 -1.80
CA GLU A 52 -8.93 -3.50 -2.08
C GLU A 52 -9.57 -3.06 -3.39
N LEU A 53 -10.07 -1.82 -3.40
CA LEU A 53 -10.77 -1.21 -4.53
C LEU A 53 -10.24 0.22 -4.77
N PHE A 54 -9.75 0.48 -5.98
CA PHE A 54 -9.26 1.79 -6.41
C PHE A 54 -10.23 2.45 -7.37
N PHE A 55 -10.61 3.69 -7.08
CA PHE A 55 -11.27 4.59 -8.01
C PHE A 55 -10.23 5.55 -8.55
N ILE A 56 -9.93 5.45 -9.85
CA ILE A 56 -9.00 6.38 -10.51
C ILE A 56 -9.81 7.55 -11.05
N LEU A 57 -9.50 8.75 -10.58
CA LEU A 57 -10.25 9.97 -10.88
C LEU A 57 -9.38 11.01 -11.58
N ASP A 58 -9.99 11.74 -12.52
CA ASP A 58 -9.41 12.88 -13.23
C ASP A 58 -9.54 14.13 -12.36
N GLY A 59 -8.42 14.54 -11.76
CA GLY A 59 -8.35 15.70 -10.87
C GLY A 59 -8.40 17.05 -11.59
N ASP A 60 -8.29 17.08 -12.91
CA ASP A 60 -8.26 18.34 -13.68
C ASP A 60 -9.66 18.86 -14.03
N LEU A 61 -10.69 18.00 -13.94
CA LEU A 61 -12.05 18.35 -14.37
C LEU A 61 -12.84 19.20 -13.38
N MET A 62 -12.47 19.17 -12.09
CA MET A 62 -13.17 19.92 -11.06
C MET A 62 -12.27 20.20 -9.85
N GLU A 63 -12.73 21.09 -8.98
CA GLU A 63 -12.01 21.44 -7.76
C GLU A 63 -11.93 20.23 -6.81
N ILE A 64 -10.77 20.06 -6.16
CA ILE A 64 -10.42 18.81 -5.49
C ILE A 64 -11.31 18.49 -4.28
N ASN A 65 -11.72 19.50 -3.50
CA ASN A 65 -12.62 19.27 -2.38
C ASN A 65 -13.98 18.78 -2.88
N TYR A 66 -14.52 19.43 -3.91
CA TYR A 66 -15.77 19.02 -4.55
C TYR A 66 -15.67 17.61 -5.15
N LEU A 67 -14.59 17.28 -5.86
CA LEU A 67 -14.34 15.93 -6.39
C LEU A 67 -14.37 14.90 -5.27
N CYS A 68 -13.58 15.14 -4.23
CA CYS A 68 -13.45 14.23 -3.10
C CYS A 68 -14.79 14.01 -2.39
N ASP A 69 -15.52 15.08 -2.09
CA ASP A 69 -16.80 15.02 -1.39
C ASP A 69 -17.86 14.29 -2.24
N SER A 70 -17.95 14.62 -3.53
CA SER A 70 -18.89 13.95 -4.45
C SER A 70 -18.62 12.45 -4.56
N TRP A 71 -17.35 12.05 -4.67
CA TRP A 71 -16.98 10.65 -4.75
C TRP A 71 -17.08 9.91 -3.43
N ASP A 72 -16.82 10.58 -2.30
CA ASP A 72 -17.11 10.01 -0.98
C ASP A 72 -18.60 9.72 -0.83
N ASP A 73 -19.48 10.62 -1.25
CA ASP A 73 -20.93 10.39 -1.21
C ASP A 73 -21.36 9.23 -2.12
N ARG A 74 -20.82 9.13 -3.34
CA ARG A 74 -21.08 8.00 -4.25
C ARG A 74 -20.61 6.67 -3.66
N ILE A 75 -19.38 6.62 -3.14
CA ILE A 75 -18.81 5.43 -2.49
C ILE A 75 -19.63 5.06 -1.25
N ARG A 76 -20.09 6.05 -0.48
CA ARG A 76 -20.97 5.84 0.67
C ARG A 76 -22.29 5.20 0.27
N VAL A 77 -22.93 5.68 -0.78
CA VAL A 77 -24.17 5.07 -1.30
C VAL A 77 -23.91 3.64 -1.77
N PHE A 78 -22.86 3.43 -2.57
CA PHE A 78 -22.42 2.11 -3.03
C PHE A 78 -22.23 1.13 -1.87
N THR A 79 -21.50 1.53 -0.82
CA THR A 79 -21.25 0.69 0.36
C THR A 79 -22.52 0.41 1.18
N ILE A 80 -23.46 1.36 1.25
CA ILE A 80 -24.75 1.16 1.94
C ILE A 80 -25.63 0.15 1.21
N ILE A 81 -25.77 0.29 -0.12
CA ILE A 81 -26.56 -0.62 -0.95
C ILE A 81 -25.98 -2.03 -0.86
N ASN A 82 -24.65 -2.14 -0.89
CA ASN A 82 -23.95 -3.41 -0.91
C ASN A 82 -23.56 -3.97 0.47
N ARG A 83 -24.05 -3.38 1.56
CA ARG A 83 -23.67 -3.72 2.94
C ARG A 83 -23.79 -5.21 3.27
N ASN A 84 -24.79 -5.87 2.70
CA ASN A 84 -25.09 -7.29 2.95
C ASN A 84 -24.35 -8.24 1.98
N SER A 85 -23.69 -7.71 0.96
CA SER A 85 -22.91 -8.52 0.02
C SER A 85 -21.61 -8.96 0.68
N LYS A 86 -21.44 -10.27 0.88
CA LYS A 86 -20.19 -10.83 1.43
C LYS A 86 -18.97 -10.51 0.56
N ALA A 87 -19.17 -10.31 -0.75
CA ALA A 87 -18.10 -9.96 -1.68
C ALA A 87 -17.61 -8.52 -1.46
N ILE A 88 -18.53 -7.58 -1.20
CA ILE A 88 -18.22 -6.15 -1.08
C ILE A 88 -17.89 -5.77 0.37
N HIS A 89 -18.36 -6.54 1.34
CA HIS A 89 -18.13 -6.26 2.76
C HIS A 89 -16.66 -6.12 3.14
N LYS A 90 -15.78 -6.93 2.50
CA LYS A 90 -14.32 -6.83 2.71
C LYS A 90 -13.73 -5.56 2.09
N LEU A 91 -14.27 -5.12 0.96
CA LEU A 91 -13.78 -3.96 0.22
C LEU A 91 -14.10 -2.64 0.94
N MET A 92 -15.21 -2.56 1.69
CA MET A 92 -15.69 -1.31 2.30
C MET A 92 -14.65 -0.60 3.20
N TYR A 93 -13.68 -1.33 3.73
CA TYR A 93 -12.64 -0.77 4.61
C TYR A 93 -11.35 -0.39 3.88
N ASN A 94 -11.22 -0.76 2.61
CA ASN A 94 -10.03 -0.60 1.77
C ASN A 94 -10.44 -0.04 0.39
N ILE A 95 -11.22 1.04 0.41
CA ILE A 95 -11.52 1.81 -0.79
C ILE A 95 -10.56 3.00 -0.87
N VAL A 96 -9.90 3.14 -2.01
CA VAL A 96 -8.94 4.20 -2.28
C VAL A 96 -9.42 5.04 -3.47
N GLN A 97 -9.46 6.36 -3.30
CA GLN A 97 -9.56 7.32 -4.40
C GLN A 97 -8.16 7.72 -4.82
N LEU A 98 -7.73 7.29 -6.00
CA LEU A 98 -6.48 7.72 -6.63
C LEU A 98 -6.80 8.86 -7.60
N ILE A 99 -6.46 10.08 -7.21
CA ILE A 99 -6.75 11.29 -7.99
C ILE A 99 -5.47 11.65 -8.76
N VAL A 100 -5.58 11.71 -10.08
CA VAL A 100 -4.45 12.08 -10.96
C VAL A 100 -4.61 13.52 -11.42
N TYR A 101 -3.57 14.33 -11.24
CA TYR A 101 -3.53 15.73 -11.61
C TYR A 101 -2.44 15.99 -12.65
N SER A 102 -2.74 16.71 -13.74
CA SER A 102 -1.72 17.02 -14.77
C SER A 102 -0.96 18.32 -14.52
N GLY A 103 -1.44 19.16 -13.59
CA GLY A 103 -0.77 20.40 -13.22
C GLY A 103 0.50 20.19 -12.38
N ASN A 104 1.18 21.30 -12.08
CA ASN A 104 2.52 21.25 -11.47
C ASN A 104 2.55 20.71 -10.03
N THR A 105 1.62 21.15 -9.19
CA THR A 105 1.59 20.80 -7.76
C THR A 105 0.17 20.43 -7.35
N PRO A 106 -0.13 19.14 -7.12
CA PRO A 106 -1.43 18.72 -6.63
C PRO A 106 -1.67 19.23 -5.19
N ASP A 107 -2.90 19.61 -4.89
CA ASP A 107 -3.31 19.95 -3.51
C ASP A 107 -3.54 18.66 -2.72
N LYS A 108 -2.57 18.29 -1.86
CA LYS A 108 -2.63 17.07 -1.05
C LYS A 108 -3.39 17.23 0.29
N SER A 109 -4.08 18.35 0.52
CA SER A 109 -4.76 18.64 1.80
C SER A 109 -5.80 17.59 2.21
N ARG A 110 -6.33 16.84 1.23
CA ARG A 110 -7.40 15.86 1.43
C ARG A 110 -6.93 14.44 1.73
N GLU A 111 -5.64 14.14 1.60
CA GLU A 111 -5.10 12.80 1.87
C GLU A 111 -5.25 12.37 3.34
N GLY A 112 -5.25 13.32 4.27
CA GLY A 112 -5.46 13.06 5.69
C GLY A 112 -6.91 12.68 6.07
N ASN A 113 -7.87 12.84 5.15
CA ASN A 113 -9.26 12.49 5.40
C ASN A 113 -9.52 11.01 5.06
N LEU A 114 -9.80 10.21 6.10
CA LEU A 114 -10.00 8.77 5.99
C LEU A 114 -11.45 8.33 6.31
N LEU A 115 -12.41 9.25 6.32
CA LEU A 115 -13.76 8.97 6.82
C LEU A 115 -14.55 7.95 5.99
N ILE A 116 -14.35 7.95 4.67
CA ILE A 116 -15.09 7.10 3.72
C ILE A 116 -14.15 6.32 2.82
N SER A 117 -13.11 6.97 2.31
CA SER A 117 -12.09 6.38 1.45
C SER A 117 -10.72 6.95 1.81
N ARG A 118 -9.65 6.21 1.53
CA ARG A 118 -8.29 6.76 1.51
C ARG A 118 -8.12 7.58 0.24
N LYS A 119 -7.39 8.69 0.30
CA LYS A 119 -7.12 9.52 -0.88
C LYS A 119 -5.64 9.57 -1.12
N ILE A 120 -5.25 9.34 -2.37
CA ILE A 120 -3.88 9.43 -2.85
C ILE A 120 -3.94 10.37 -4.04
N ILE A 121 -3.21 11.48 -3.98
CA ILE A 121 -3.27 12.52 -4.99
C ILE A 121 -1.89 12.64 -5.62
N ILE A 122 -1.80 12.13 -6.84
CA ILE A 122 -0.54 12.05 -7.58
C ILE A 122 -0.54 12.96 -8.79
N LYS A 123 0.67 13.34 -9.19
CA LYS A 123 0.89 13.97 -10.49
C LYS A 123 1.01 12.92 -11.59
N GLY A 124 0.40 13.18 -12.75
CA GLY A 124 0.53 12.32 -13.92
C GLY A 124 0.17 13.00 -15.24
N ASP A 125 0.83 12.58 -16.33
CA ASP A 125 0.49 13.02 -17.67
C ASP A 125 -0.79 12.30 -18.15
N MET A 126 -1.83 13.12 -18.31
CA MET A 126 -3.18 12.72 -18.69
C MET A 126 -3.48 12.90 -20.19
N THR A 127 -2.47 13.19 -21.04
CA THR A 127 -2.65 13.36 -22.50
C THR A 127 -3.38 12.16 -23.14
N LYS A 128 -3.18 10.95 -22.60
CA LYS A 128 -3.96 9.76 -22.94
C LYS A 128 -4.54 9.14 -21.66
N LYS A 129 -5.84 9.35 -21.43
CA LYS A 129 -6.56 8.83 -20.24
C LYS A 129 -6.42 7.32 -20.00
N ASN A 130 -6.21 6.52 -21.06
CA ASN A 130 -6.03 5.06 -20.96
C ASN A 130 -4.56 4.62 -20.72
N GLN A 131 -3.61 5.57 -20.75
CA GLN A 131 -2.18 5.34 -20.57
C GLN A 131 -1.59 6.51 -19.80
N ILE A 132 -1.90 6.58 -18.51
CA ILE A 132 -1.48 7.66 -17.64
C ILE A 132 -0.01 7.44 -17.30
N ILE A 133 0.83 8.42 -17.61
CA ILE A 133 2.26 8.35 -17.34
C ILE A 133 2.53 9.05 -16.01
N ILE A 134 3.19 8.36 -15.09
CA ILE A 134 3.55 8.88 -13.77
C ILE A 134 5.08 8.89 -13.62
N ASP A 135 5.60 9.91 -12.96
CA ASP A 135 7.02 10.07 -12.65
C ASP A 135 7.43 9.20 -11.45
N ASP A 136 8.69 8.77 -11.39
CA ASP A 136 9.16 7.76 -10.42
C ASP A 136 9.02 8.18 -8.94
N ASP A 137 9.02 9.48 -8.66
CA ASP A 137 8.77 10.06 -7.33
C ASP A 137 7.33 9.85 -6.87
N GLU A 138 6.36 10.01 -7.77
CA GLU A 138 4.94 9.79 -7.53
C GLU A 138 4.59 8.28 -7.47
N VAL A 139 5.36 7.44 -8.17
CA VAL A 139 5.20 5.98 -8.13
C VAL A 139 5.39 5.41 -6.71
N ILE A 140 6.29 6.00 -5.93
CA ILE A 140 6.56 5.59 -4.53
C ILE A 140 5.33 5.77 -3.64
N GLU A 141 4.40 6.64 -4.01
CA GLU A 141 3.17 6.88 -3.23
C GLU A 141 2.13 5.77 -3.42
N LEU A 142 2.30 4.88 -4.41
CA LEU A 142 1.39 3.76 -4.63
C LEU A 142 1.66 2.62 -3.64
N PRO A 143 0.68 2.21 -2.82
CA PRO A 143 0.89 1.25 -1.74
C PRO A 143 1.19 -0.19 -2.22
N PHE A 144 0.94 -0.46 -3.49
CA PHE A 144 1.17 -1.76 -4.13
C PHE A 144 2.39 -1.75 -5.07
N HIS A 145 3.06 -0.61 -5.24
CA HIS A 145 4.29 -0.57 -6.03
C HIS A 145 5.44 -1.20 -5.23
N MET A 146 6.02 -2.26 -5.76
CA MET A 146 7.21 -2.88 -5.20
C MET A 146 8.42 -2.51 -6.05
N ILE A 147 9.39 -1.83 -5.45
CA ILE A 147 10.68 -1.61 -6.10
C ILE A 147 11.34 -2.99 -6.29
N PRO A 148 11.71 -3.38 -7.53
CA PRO A 148 12.34 -4.67 -7.78
C PRO A 148 13.59 -4.83 -6.93
N VAL A 149 13.79 -6.02 -6.34
CA VAL A 149 14.99 -6.31 -5.54
C VAL A 149 16.27 -6.10 -6.35
N ASP A 150 16.19 -6.36 -7.66
CA ASP A 150 17.29 -6.20 -8.62
C ASP A 150 17.59 -4.73 -9.00
N ALA A 151 16.70 -3.79 -8.65
CA ALA A 151 16.91 -2.36 -8.89
C ALA A 151 17.89 -1.75 -7.87
N PHE A 152 18.08 -2.40 -6.72
CA PHE A 152 19.09 -2.03 -5.75
C PHE A 152 20.34 -2.87 -5.99
N ALA A 153 21.32 -2.29 -6.70
CA ALA A 153 22.68 -2.79 -6.57
C ALA A 153 23.16 -2.45 -5.15
N PRO A 154 23.49 -3.44 -4.30
CA PRO A 154 24.03 -3.16 -2.98
C PRO A 154 25.28 -2.31 -3.15
N ASP A 155 25.37 -1.21 -2.41
CA ASP A 155 26.61 -0.43 -2.36
C ASP A 155 27.71 -1.34 -1.80
N ALA A 156 28.69 -1.67 -2.65
CA ALA A 156 29.77 -2.59 -2.31
C ALA A 156 30.56 -2.11 -1.09
N GLU A 157 30.71 -0.79 -0.91
CA GLU A 157 31.42 -0.21 0.23
C GLU A 157 30.59 -0.37 1.52
N GLN A 158 29.29 -0.12 1.47
CA GLN A 158 28.40 -0.33 2.61
C GLN A 158 28.27 -1.81 2.98
N MET A 159 28.24 -2.70 1.99
CA MET A 159 28.24 -4.15 2.20
C MET A 159 29.53 -4.61 2.88
N GLU A 160 30.67 -4.07 2.47
CA GLU A 160 31.96 -4.36 3.10
C GLU A 160 32.00 -3.83 4.55
N GLN A 161 31.57 -2.59 4.77
CA GLN A 161 31.45 -2.01 6.13
C GLN A 161 30.52 -2.85 7.02
N LEU A 162 29.36 -3.25 6.51
CA LEU A 162 28.41 -4.09 7.24
C LEU A 162 29.03 -5.46 7.58
N SER A 163 29.75 -6.06 6.64
CA SER A 163 30.44 -7.34 6.86
C SER A 163 31.52 -7.25 7.94
N GLN A 164 32.15 -6.08 8.11
CA GLN A 164 33.13 -5.82 9.16
C GLN A 164 32.49 -5.64 10.54
N LEU A 165 31.25 -5.13 10.59
CA LEU A 165 30.49 -4.96 11.83
C LEU A 165 29.86 -6.26 12.33
N LEU A 166 29.61 -7.21 11.44
CA LEU A 166 29.05 -8.52 11.80
C LEU A 166 30.07 -9.37 12.59
N PRO A 167 29.62 -10.14 13.58
CA PRO A 167 30.50 -11.00 14.34
C PRO A 167 31.06 -12.11 13.46
N LYS A 168 32.39 -12.28 13.48
CA LYS A 168 33.09 -13.36 12.76
C LYS A 168 33.08 -14.69 13.51
N ASP A 169 32.64 -14.68 14.77
CA ASP A 169 32.52 -15.86 15.62
C ASP A 169 31.24 -16.63 15.28
N GLU A 170 31.40 -17.83 14.71
CA GLU A 170 30.29 -18.75 14.38
C GLU A 170 29.36 -19.00 15.57
N SER A 171 29.89 -19.08 16.79
CA SER A 171 29.08 -19.32 17.98
C SER A 171 28.21 -18.11 18.36
N LEU A 172 28.64 -16.90 17.99
CA LEU A 172 27.86 -15.68 18.20
C LEU A 172 26.78 -15.53 17.10
N LEU A 173 27.11 -15.92 15.88
CA LEU A 173 26.15 -15.95 14.76
C LEU A 173 25.01 -16.93 15.05
N GLU A 174 25.33 -18.16 15.49
CA GLU A 174 24.32 -19.16 15.90
C GLU A 174 23.44 -18.64 17.04
N LEU A 175 24.02 -17.89 17.99
CA LEU A 175 23.27 -17.27 19.09
C LEU A 175 22.28 -16.20 18.60
N MET A 176 22.66 -15.41 17.59
CA MET A 176 21.83 -14.36 16.99
C MET A 176 20.70 -14.92 16.12
N GLU A 177 20.93 -16.03 15.42
CA GLU A 177 19.91 -16.71 14.61
C GLU A 177 18.87 -17.47 15.45
N LYS A 178 19.25 -17.86 16.67
CA LYS A 178 18.37 -18.61 17.57
C LYS A 178 17.12 -17.78 17.93
N LYS A 179 15.93 -18.31 17.65
CA LYS A 179 14.66 -17.72 18.10
C LYS A 179 14.60 -17.67 19.64
N GLN A 180 14.82 -16.48 20.19
CA GLN A 180 14.74 -16.21 21.62
C GLN A 180 13.29 -16.12 22.09
N LYS A 181 12.93 -16.85 23.15
CA LYS A 181 11.64 -16.68 23.83
C LYS A 181 11.78 -15.57 24.86
N LYS A 182 10.99 -14.50 24.71
CA LYS A 182 10.97 -13.39 25.66
C LYS A 182 10.45 -13.89 27.01
N VAL A 183 11.29 -13.87 28.04
CA VAL A 183 10.90 -14.27 29.39
C VAL A 183 10.28 -13.08 30.11
N ASN A 184 9.16 -13.30 30.80
CA ASN A 184 8.58 -12.28 31.69
C ASN A 184 9.49 -12.14 32.91
N ARG A 185 10.09 -10.95 33.10
CA ARG A 185 10.95 -10.62 34.26
C ARG A 185 10.17 -10.87 35.56
N LYS A 186 10.38 -12.03 36.16
CA LYS A 186 9.90 -12.39 37.50
C LYS A 186 11.11 -12.81 38.31
N GLU A 187 11.19 -12.32 39.53
CA GLU A 187 12.22 -12.72 40.47
C GLU A 187 11.77 -14.03 41.13
N LYS A 188 12.61 -15.07 41.06
CA LYS A 188 12.44 -16.32 41.80
C LYS A 188 13.71 -16.57 42.60
N GLU A 189 13.56 -16.77 43.91
CA GLU A 189 14.66 -17.14 44.80
C GLU A 189 15.88 -16.19 44.76
N GLY A 190 15.65 -14.89 44.54
CA GLY A 190 16.69 -13.86 44.50
C GLY A 190 17.49 -13.80 43.19
N VAL A 191 17.09 -14.57 42.16
CA VAL A 191 17.67 -14.51 40.82
C VAL A 191 16.62 -13.98 39.83
N LEU A 192 16.97 -12.93 39.09
CA LEU A 192 16.15 -12.39 38.02
C LEU A 192 16.16 -13.34 36.82
N ASP A 193 14.98 -13.79 36.40
CA ASP A 193 14.82 -14.60 35.19
C ASP A 193 15.12 -13.72 33.95
N LYS A 194 16.19 -14.04 33.22
CA LYS A 194 16.69 -13.27 32.07
C LYS A 194 16.48 -14.05 30.78
N SER A 195 16.29 -13.34 29.67
CA SER A 195 16.13 -13.97 28.34
C SER A 195 17.43 -14.57 27.80
N PHE A 196 18.59 -14.14 28.30
CA PHE A 196 19.89 -14.66 27.92
C PHE A 196 20.58 -15.25 29.13
N GLU A 197 21.27 -16.36 28.93
CA GLU A 197 22.19 -16.88 29.93
C GLU A 197 23.35 -15.89 30.13
N VAL A 198 23.98 -15.92 31.31
CA VAL A 198 25.09 -15.00 31.63
C VAL A 198 26.23 -15.14 30.63
N GLN A 199 26.51 -16.37 30.18
CA GLN A 199 27.55 -16.65 29.19
C GLN A 199 27.23 -16.04 27.83
N ASP A 200 25.97 -16.14 27.38
CA ASP A 200 25.51 -15.54 26.12
C ASP A 200 25.57 -14.01 26.17
N TYR A 201 25.19 -13.44 27.31
CA TYR A 201 25.27 -11.99 27.54
C TYR A 201 26.71 -11.47 27.48
N GLU A 202 27.64 -12.16 28.15
CA GLU A 202 29.06 -11.77 28.13
C GLU A 202 29.65 -11.85 26.72
N LYS A 203 29.32 -12.89 25.96
CA LYS A 203 29.72 -13.03 24.56
C LYS A 203 29.24 -11.86 23.69
N ILE A 204 27.96 -11.48 23.82
CA ILE A 204 27.40 -10.33 23.08
C ILE A 204 28.08 -9.02 23.53
N ARG A 205 28.32 -8.85 24.84
CA ARG A 205 28.98 -7.66 25.37
C ARG A 205 30.40 -7.52 24.82
N GLU A 206 31.19 -8.59 24.85
CA GLU A 206 32.57 -8.61 24.32
C GLU A 206 32.63 -8.29 22.82
N TRP A 207 31.62 -8.67 22.04
CA TRP A 207 31.53 -8.30 20.64
C TRP A 207 31.23 -6.81 20.46
N LEU A 208 30.31 -6.24 21.23
CA LEU A 208 29.92 -4.82 21.14
C LEU A 208 30.97 -3.85 21.71
N GLU A 209 31.84 -4.33 22.61
CA GLU A 209 32.93 -3.55 23.21
C GLU A 209 34.23 -3.57 22.37
N LYS A 210 34.26 -4.34 21.26
CA LYS A 210 35.37 -4.38 20.29
C LYS A 210 35.16 -3.41 19.14
#